data_AF-A0A2E4GYJ8-F1
#
_entry.id   AF-A0A2E4GYJ8-F1
#
_cell.length_a   1.000
_cell.length_b   1.000
_cell.length_c   1.000
_cell.angle_alpha   90.00
_cell.angle_beta   90.00
_cell.angle_gamma   90.00
#
_symmetry.space_group_name_H-M   'P 1'
#
loop_
_entity.id
_entity.type
_entity.pdbx_description
1 polymer ?
#
loop_
_entity_poly.entity_id
_entity_poly.type
_entity_poly.pdbx_seq_one_letter_code
_entity_poly.pdbx_strand_id
1 'polypeptide(L)'
;MEWTEARVDQLKRLWDEGLSASQIASRLGDVTRNAVIGKAHRLGLSSRPSPIKRVNHPITAPQERMCQWPIGNPRDPSFRFCGKPAAPDRPYCEAHCAMAYRRKSDNAA
;
A
#
# COMPACT_ATOMS: atom_id res chain seq x y z
N MET A 1 -17.19 -18.89 -1.29
CA MET A 1 -17.57 -18.38 0.04
C MET A 1 -18.79 -17.49 -0.10
N GLU A 2 -19.89 -17.86 0.55
CA GLU A 2 -21.13 -17.08 0.55
C GLU A 2 -21.32 -16.34 1.88
N TRP A 3 -21.70 -15.07 1.78
CA TRP A 3 -22.10 -14.23 2.91
C TRP A 3 -23.60 -14.40 3.17
N THR A 4 -23.96 -15.52 3.77
CA THR A 4 -25.34 -15.77 4.23
C THR A 4 -25.74 -14.74 5.30
N GLU A 5 -27.04 -14.51 5.48
CA GLU A 5 -27.55 -13.57 6.49
C GLU A 5 -27.04 -13.93 7.90
N ALA A 6 -27.06 -15.23 8.26
CA ALA A 6 -26.52 -15.71 9.52
C ALA A 6 -25.03 -15.36 9.73
N ARG A 7 -24.20 -15.47 8.67
CA ARG A 7 -22.79 -15.07 8.73
C ARG A 7 -22.62 -13.56 8.85
N VAL A 8 -23.48 -12.80 8.18
CA VAL A 8 -23.47 -11.33 8.27
C VAL A 8 -23.81 -10.88 9.69
N ASP A 9 -24.81 -11.48 10.33
CA ASP A 9 -25.18 -11.14 11.69
C ASP A 9 -24.13 -11.57 12.71
N GLN A 10 -23.51 -12.74 12.51
CA GLN A 10 -22.36 -13.15 13.31
C GLN A 10 -21.18 -12.18 13.14
N LEU A 11 -20.91 -11.70 11.93
CA LEU A 11 -19.88 -10.67 11.68
C LEU A 11 -20.21 -9.36 12.41
N LYS A 12 -21.46 -8.87 12.33
CA LYS A 12 -21.88 -7.64 13.03
C LYS A 12 -21.67 -7.76 14.53
N ARG A 13 -22.11 -8.88 15.12
CA ARG A 13 -21.96 -9.14 16.55
C ARG A 13 -20.48 -9.16 16.98
N LEU A 14 -19.65 -9.93 16.30
CA LEU A 14 -18.21 -10.01 16.65
C LEU A 14 -17.48 -8.69 16.41
N TRP A 15 -17.96 -7.88 15.45
CA TRP A 15 -17.42 -6.55 15.20
C TRP A 15 -17.69 -5.59 16.36
N ASP A 16 -18.93 -5.60 16.87
CA ASP A 16 -19.40 -4.82 18.01
C ASP A 16 -18.70 -5.22 19.32
N GLU A 17 -18.46 -6.52 19.51
CA GLU A 17 -17.65 -7.06 20.62
C GLU A 17 -16.16 -6.64 20.59
N GLY A 18 -15.71 -5.92 19.56
CA GLY A 18 -14.34 -5.40 19.54
C GLY A 18 -13.28 -6.40 19.03
N LEU A 19 -13.66 -7.54 18.44
CA LEU A 19 -12.70 -8.51 17.86
C LEU A 19 -12.07 -8.03 16.54
N SER A 20 -10.76 -8.13 16.39
CA SER A 20 -10.08 -7.74 15.15
C SER A 20 -10.55 -8.56 13.95
N ALA A 21 -10.44 -8.00 12.74
CA ALA A 21 -10.82 -8.71 11.52
C ALA A 21 -10.15 -10.09 11.36
N SER A 22 -8.92 -10.25 11.87
CA SER A 22 -8.22 -11.55 11.87
C SER A 22 -8.88 -12.55 12.84
N GLN A 23 -9.25 -12.10 14.04
CA GLN A 23 -9.94 -12.94 15.03
C GLN A 23 -11.36 -13.32 14.57
N ILE A 24 -12.07 -12.38 13.93
CA ILE A 24 -13.37 -12.64 13.31
C ILE A 24 -13.22 -13.66 12.19
N ALA A 25 -12.17 -13.54 11.37
CA ALA A 25 -11.92 -14.49 10.30
C ALA A 25 -11.70 -15.92 10.83
N SER A 26 -10.89 -16.06 11.89
CA SER A 26 -10.69 -17.35 12.56
C SER A 26 -11.99 -17.93 13.16
N ARG A 27 -12.92 -17.09 13.63
CA ARG A 27 -14.21 -17.52 14.20
C ARG A 27 -15.24 -17.92 13.16
N LEU A 28 -15.32 -17.19 12.05
CA LEU A 28 -16.32 -17.43 11.00
C LEU A 28 -15.98 -18.65 10.12
N GLY A 29 -14.70 -19.05 10.09
CA GLY A 29 -14.21 -20.13 9.23
C GLY A 29 -14.27 -19.79 7.74
N ASP A 30 -13.34 -20.30 6.94
CA ASP A 30 -13.30 -20.13 5.47
C ASP A 30 -13.30 -18.68 4.92
N VAL A 31 -13.18 -17.66 5.78
CA VAL A 31 -13.05 -16.23 5.42
C VAL A 31 -11.60 -15.80 5.62
N THR A 32 -11.08 -14.93 4.76
CA THR A 32 -9.83 -14.21 5.04
C THR A 32 -10.09 -12.94 5.84
N ARG A 33 -9.07 -12.44 6.55
CA ARG A 33 -9.09 -11.12 7.21
C ARG A 33 -9.61 -10.02 6.27
N ASN A 34 -9.12 -9.99 5.04
CA ASN A 34 -9.49 -8.95 4.06
C ASN A 34 -10.95 -9.09 3.61
N ALA A 35 -11.48 -10.31 3.50
CA ALA A 35 -12.89 -10.53 3.21
C ALA A 35 -13.79 -9.96 4.31
N VAL A 36 -13.42 -10.15 5.59
CA VAL A 36 -14.11 -9.57 6.74
C VAL A 36 -14.10 -8.04 6.69
N ILE A 37 -12.92 -7.43 6.50
CA ILE A 37 -12.79 -5.96 6.39
C ILE A 37 -13.66 -5.42 5.26
N GLY A 38 -13.57 -6.03 4.08
CA GLY A 38 -14.34 -5.60 2.91
C GLY A 38 -15.85 -5.73 3.13
N LYS A 39 -16.31 -6.81 3.79
CA LYS A 39 -17.73 -6.97 4.10
C LYS A 39 -18.20 -5.96 5.15
N ALA A 40 -17.43 -5.75 6.22
CA ALA A 40 -17.75 -4.75 7.25
C ALA A 40 -17.86 -3.34 6.65
N HIS A 41 -16.93 -2.96 5.77
CA HIS A 41 -16.97 -1.67 5.07
C HIS A 41 -18.21 -1.52 4.17
N ARG A 42 -18.58 -2.56 3.41
CA ARG A 42 -19.81 -2.55 2.58
C ARG A 42 -21.10 -2.49 3.40
N LEU A 43 -21.07 -2.97 4.65
CA LEU A 43 -22.19 -2.90 5.59
C LEU A 43 -22.25 -1.57 6.34
N GLY A 44 -21.30 -0.65 6.12
CA GLY A 44 -21.25 0.64 6.82
C GLY A 44 -20.93 0.51 8.32
N LEU A 45 -20.29 -0.58 8.75
CA LEU A 45 -19.89 -0.73 10.14
C LEU A 45 -18.81 0.30 10.52
N SER A 46 -18.82 0.71 11.79
CA SER A 46 -17.91 1.72 12.31
C SER A 46 -16.45 1.35 12.03
N SER A 47 -15.71 2.31 11.49
CA SER A 47 -14.28 2.16 11.24
C SER A 47 -13.54 2.08 12.57
N ARG A 48 -12.76 1.02 12.75
CA ARG A 48 -11.88 0.94 13.93
C ARG A 48 -10.75 1.95 13.82
N PRO A 49 -10.39 2.60 14.95
CA PRO A 49 -9.21 3.45 14.98
C PRO A 49 -7.98 2.64 14.58
N SER A 50 -7.19 3.18 13.66
CA SER A 50 -5.93 2.54 13.26
C SER A 50 -4.97 2.54 14.46
N PRO A 51 -4.36 1.40 14.82
CA PRO A 51 -3.33 1.35 15.86
C PRO A 51 -2.11 2.21 15.54
N ILE A 52 -1.89 2.47 14.25
CA ILE A 52 -0.79 3.29 13.75
C ILE A 52 -1.12 4.76 14.03
N LYS A 53 -0.49 5.34 15.05
CA LYS A 53 -0.44 6.79 15.25
C LYS A 53 0.32 7.40 14.07
N ARG A 54 -0.40 8.05 13.15
CA ARG A 54 0.26 8.83 12.10
C ARG A 54 0.92 10.03 12.77
N VAL A 55 2.24 10.02 12.85
CA VAL A 55 3.00 11.18 13.31
C VAL A 55 2.95 12.20 12.16
N ASN A 56 2.19 13.27 12.33
CA ASN A 56 2.15 14.35 11.35
C ASN A 56 3.50 15.09 11.38
N HIS A 57 4.41 14.72 10.48
CA HIS A 57 5.67 15.44 10.32
C HIS A 57 5.33 16.73 9.56
N PRO A 58 5.56 17.92 10.13
CA PRO A 58 5.41 19.16 9.39
C PRO A 58 6.29 19.08 8.15
N ILE A 59 5.71 19.35 6.98
CA ILE A 59 6.45 19.38 5.72
C ILE A 59 7.28 20.68 5.72
N THR A 60 8.44 20.65 6.36
CA THR A 60 9.45 21.71 6.29
C THR A 60 10.41 21.44 5.15
N ALA A 61 10.40 22.32 4.15
CA ALA A 61 11.19 22.33 2.91
C ALA A 61 11.05 21.07 2.03
N PRO A 62 11.20 21.19 0.68
CA PRO A 62 11.32 20.02 -0.17
C PRO A 62 12.56 19.25 0.26
N GLN A 63 12.37 18.11 0.90
CA GLN A 63 13.46 17.16 1.10
C GLN A 63 13.92 16.75 -0.31
N GLU A 64 15.18 16.96 -0.64
CA GLU A 64 15.75 16.52 -1.92
C GLU A 64 15.56 15.01 -2.04
N ARG A 65 14.56 14.61 -2.83
CA ARG A 65 14.20 13.21 -3.04
C ARG A 65 15.39 12.50 -3.70
N MET A 66 15.69 11.28 -3.27
CA MET A 66 16.74 10.47 -3.87
C MET A 66 16.26 9.73 -5.12
N CYS A 67 17.18 9.47 -6.05
CA CYS A 67 16.95 8.78 -7.31
C CYS A 67 16.57 7.32 -7.07
N GLN A 68 15.39 6.95 -7.54
CA GLN A 68 14.76 5.64 -7.36
C GLN A 68 15.06 4.65 -8.51
N TRP A 69 16.16 4.84 -9.25
CA TRP A 69 16.53 3.93 -10.33
C TRP A 69 17.03 2.60 -9.75
N PRO A 70 16.41 1.45 -10.11
CA PRO A 70 16.81 0.14 -9.63
C PRO A 70 18.12 -0.30 -10.29
N ILE A 71 19.07 -0.75 -9.49
CA ILE A 71 20.32 -1.35 -9.95
C ILE A 71 20.32 -2.81 -9.52
N GLY A 72 20.34 -3.70 -10.52
CA GLY A 72 20.25 -5.15 -10.30
C GLY A 72 18.82 -5.68 -10.29
N ASN A 73 18.66 -6.96 -9.96
CA ASN A 73 17.38 -7.64 -9.89
C ASN A 73 16.79 -7.56 -8.46
N PRO A 74 15.50 -7.28 -8.26
CA PRO A 74 14.87 -7.21 -6.93
C PRO A 74 15.04 -8.45 -6.04
N ARG A 75 15.42 -9.60 -6.59
CA ARG A 75 15.68 -10.84 -5.84
C ARG A 75 17.14 -11.02 -5.42
N ASP A 76 18.02 -10.13 -5.86
CA ASP A 76 19.46 -10.21 -5.59
C ASP A 76 19.84 -9.45 -4.30
N PRO A 77 20.72 -9.99 -3.43
CA PRO A 77 21.23 -9.28 -2.26
C PRO A 77 21.90 -7.92 -2.57
N SER A 78 22.40 -7.74 -3.79
CA SER A 78 23.02 -6.50 -4.28
C SER A 78 22.02 -5.49 -4.86
N PHE A 79 20.72 -5.81 -4.85
CA PHE A 79 19.67 -4.91 -5.29
C PHE A 79 19.69 -3.62 -4.48
N ARG A 80 19.82 -2.51 -5.19
CA ARG A 80 19.86 -1.18 -4.57
C ARG A 80 19.31 -0.12 -5.51
N PHE A 81 18.91 1.00 -4.94
CA PHE A 81 18.56 2.18 -5.71
C PHE A 81 19.78 3.10 -5.87
N CYS A 82 19.83 3.86 -6.95
CA CYS A 82 20.96 4.74 -7.28
C CYS A 82 21.34 5.72 -6.15
N GLY A 83 20.37 6.27 -5.42
CA GLY A 83 20.62 7.11 -4.23
C GLY A 83 21.16 8.53 -4.50
N LYS A 84 21.55 8.88 -5.73
CA LYS A 84 21.91 10.27 -6.11
C LYS A 84 20.70 11.22 -5.95
N PRO A 85 20.89 12.54 -5.78
CA PRO A 85 19.78 13.49 -5.78
C PRO A 85 18.93 13.34 -7.06
N ALA A 86 17.61 13.25 -6.90
CA ALA A 86 16.72 13.22 -8.05
C ALA A 86 16.60 14.62 -8.65
N ALA A 87 16.36 14.67 -9.96
CA ALA A 87 16.07 15.93 -10.63
C ALA A 87 14.75 16.53 -10.10
N PRO A 88 14.59 17.86 -10.14
CA PRO A 88 13.36 18.54 -9.73
C PRO A 88 12.13 17.91 -10.38
N ASP A 89 11.11 17.62 -9.57
CA ASP A 89 9.86 16.97 -10.00
C ASP A 89 10.00 15.60 -10.70
N ARG A 90 11.19 14.99 -10.72
CA ARG A 90 11.45 13.67 -11.34
C ARG A 90 11.90 12.62 -10.33
N PRO A 91 11.55 11.33 -10.52
CA PRO A 91 11.90 10.25 -9.58
C PRO A 91 13.36 9.80 -9.67
N TYR A 92 14.08 10.28 -10.67
CA TYR A 92 15.43 9.85 -10.98
C TYR A 92 16.38 11.05 -11.06
N CYS A 93 17.69 10.82 -10.89
CA CYS A 93 18.71 11.82 -11.20
C CYS A 93 18.74 12.10 -12.71
N GLU A 94 19.42 13.17 -13.15
CA GLU A 94 19.46 13.57 -14.56
C GLU A 94 19.87 12.42 -15.50
N ALA A 95 20.92 11.67 -15.14
CA ALA A 95 21.40 10.55 -15.94
C ALA A 95 20.33 9.46 -16.12
N HIS A 96 19.65 9.09 -15.02
CA HIS A 96 18.60 8.08 -15.08
C HIS A 96 17.29 8.61 -15.66
N CYS A 97 17.03 9.92 -15.60
CA CYS A 97 15.95 10.55 -16.37
C CYS A 97 16.20 10.43 -17.87
N ALA A 98 17.43 10.64 -18.35
CA ALA A 98 17.76 10.48 -19.75
C ALA A 98 17.58 9.02 -20.24
N MET A 99 17.83 8.04 -19.38
CA MET A 99 17.55 6.63 -19.67
C MET A 99 16.05 6.30 -19.63
N ALA A 100 15.31 6.81 -18.65
CA ALA A 100 13.89 6.53 -18.44
C ALA A 100 13.00 7.17 -19.51
N TYR A 101 13.28 8.44 -19.82
CA TYR A 101 12.42 9.29 -20.63
C TYR A 101 13.04 9.49 -22.01
N ARG A 102 12.83 8.52 -22.90
CA ARG A 102 13.16 8.68 -24.33
C ARG A 102 12.31 9.78 -24.96
N ARG A 103 12.90 10.59 -25.84
CA ARG A 103 12.16 11.57 -26.63
C ARG A 103 11.41 10.86 -27.75
N LYS A 104 10.24 11.38 -28.11
CA LYS A 104 9.34 10.80 -29.14
C LYS A 104 9.96 10.73 -30.55
N SER A 105 11.13 11.33 -30.78
CA SER A 105 11.85 11.38 -32.06
C SER A 105 12.81 10.22 -32.32
N ASP A 106 13.17 9.42 -31.31
CA ASP A 106 14.28 8.45 -31.43
C ASP A 106 13.80 7.05 -31.86
N ASN A 107 12.56 6.92 -32.36
CA ASN A 107 11.95 5.65 -32.81
C ASN A 107 11.81 5.57 -34.34
N ALA A 108 12.63 6.33 -35.07
CA ALA A 108 12.74 6.29 -36.54
C ALA A 108 14.20 6.06 -36.93
N ALA A 109 14.63 4.79 -36.90
CA ALA A 109 15.77 4.25 -37.64
C ALA A 109 15.60 2.74 -37.75
#